data_AF-A0A6A0QXJ8-F1
#
_entry.id   AF-A0A6A0QXJ8-F1
#
_cell.length_a   1.000
_cell.length_b   1.000
_cell.length_c   1.000
_cell.angle_alpha   90.00
_cell.angle_beta   90.00
_cell.angle_gamma   90.00
#
_symmetry.space_group_name_H-M   'P 1'
#
loop_
_entity.id
_entity.type
_entity.pdbx_description
1 polymer ?
#
loop_
_entity_poly.entity_id
_entity_poly.type
_entity_poly.pdbx_seq_one_letter_code
_entity_poly.pdbx_strand_id
1 'polypeptide(L)'
;MLLIYIPKITPRNRYTIKTVFNHLLQLSEFQLTSDVDRFSEYVGEKLTYAKKPLGDELFIYASGLLEKKGIDEQKIEFGEFDGLITLFANKTKSALPYDIFSAVFYMLSRYEEYLPHRRDHYDRFIAKESLAYKMGFLQTAVVDRWALQLKKVILAKFPNTAFKPRTYSYIPTIDIDNAFAYKEKGLIRTMGGFFKNLMKLNFRQIKDQILVLLDRKSDPYDTYNYQRNIQKKYNLHPIYFILLGDYGFNDKNISYEKRNFQSLIKNLADYAQIGIHPSFGSNQKTENLHKEILRLEEIVKRDITKSRQHFLKLSMPETYRNLVKEDILEDYTMGFANELGFRAGTCSPYPFYDLDEEVECKLTVFPFQVMESTLRYYQNIGITESIRAIKAIIDEVKAVDGTFISLWHNESLGENSDWIGWTKVYEEMIAYALIK
;
A
#
# COMPACT_ATOMS: atom_id res chain seq x y z
N MET A 1 15.44 -27.17 8.39
CA MET A 1 14.36 -27.15 7.37
C MET A 1 13.07 -27.73 7.94
N LEU A 2 11.98 -26.97 7.89
CA LEU A 2 10.62 -27.37 8.28
C LEU A 2 9.91 -28.08 7.12
N LEU A 3 9.42 -29.30 7.33
CA LEU A 3 8.62 -30.01 6.31
C LEU A 3 7.13 -29.81 6.60
N ILE A 4 6.39 -29.31 5.60
CA ILE A 4 4.96 -28.99 5.71
C ILE A 4 4.17 -29.96 4.83
N TYR A 5 3.36 -30.82 5.44
CA TYR A 5 2.44 -31.69 4.72
C TYR A 5 1.12 -30.98 4.41
N ILE A 6 0.69 -31.12 3.16
CA ILE A 6 -0.61 -30.65 2.67
C ILE A 6 -1.17 -31.74 1.75
N PRO A 7 -2.41 -32.23 1.96
CA PRO A 7 -2.97 -33.33 1.16
C PRO A 7 -2.97 -33.04 -0.35
N LYS A 8 -3.15 -31.77 -0.73
CA LYS A 8 -3.10 -31.31 -2.11
C LYS A 8 -2.44 -29.95 -2.19
N ILE A 9 -1.31 -29.88 -2.87
CA ILE A 9 -0.64 -28.60 -3.12
C ILE A 9 -1.37 -27.87 -4.25
N THR A 10 -1.84 -26.66 -3.98
CA THR A 10 -2.55 -25.78 -4.91
C THR A 10 -1.76 -24.48 -5.09
N PRO A 11 -2.06 -23.68 -6.13
CA PRO A 11 -1.45 -22.36 -6.26
C PRO A 11 -1.67 -21.47 -5.02
N ARG A 12 -2.89 -21.45 -4.46
CA ARG A 12 -3.23 -20.68 -3.25
C ARG A 12 -2.39 -21.07 -2.04
N ASN A 13 -2.35 -22.36 -1.66
CA ASN A 13 -1.59 -22.76 -0.47
C ASN A 13 -0.08 -22.60 -0.67
N ARG A 14 0.43 -22.83 -1.88
CA ARG A 14 1.83 -22.56 -2.22
C ARG A 14 2.17 -21.08 -2.03
N TYR A 15 1.36 -20.19 -2.62
CA TYR A 15 1.51 -18.75 -2.50
C TYR A 15 1.45 -18.31 -1.04
N THR A 16 0.36 -18.64 -0.32
CA THR A 16 0.13 -18.17 1.05
C THR A 16 1.20 -18.63 2.00
N ILE A 17 1.55 -19.92 1.97
CA ILE A 17 2.56 -20.47 2.88
C ILE A 17 3.92 -19.84 2.57
N LYS A 18 4.27 -19.67 1.28
CA LYS A 18 5.47 -18.94 0.90
C LYS A 18 5.46 -17.50 1.40
N THR A 19 4.35 -16.78 1.26
CA THR A 19 4.21 -15.40 1.73
C THR A 19 4.36 -15.30 3.24
N VAL A 20 3.69 -16.17 4.01
CA VAL A 20 3.80 -16.21 5.48
C VAL A 20 5.23 -16.52 5.92
N PHE A 21 5.83 -17.60 5.41
CA PHE A 21 7.14 -18.03 5.90
C PHE A 21 8.28 -17.17 5.37
N ASN A 22 8.33 -16.85 4.07
CA ASN A 22 9.44 -16.06 3.52
C ASN A 22 9.30 -14.57 3.84
N HIS A 23 8.14 -13.97 3.63
CA HIS A 23 7.99 -12.51 3.67
C HIS A 23 7.61 -12.01 5.07
N LEU A 24 6.66 -12.66 5.74
CA LEU A 24 6.18 -12.20 7.05
C LEU A 24 7.02 -12.73 8.22
N LEU A 25 7.60 -13.94 8.11
CA LEU A 25 8.38 -14.57 9.17
C LEU A 25 9.88 -14.67 8.94
N GLN A 26 10.34 -14.43 7.71
CA GLN A 26 11.76 -14.51 7.34
C GLN A 26 12.39 -15.90 7.61
N LEU A 27 11.62 -16.96 7.35
CA LEU A 27 12.04 -18.36 7.38
C LEU A 27 12.05 -18.93 5.97
N SER A 28 13.23 -19.01 5.34
CA SER A 28 13.39 -19.56 3.98
C SER A 28 13.55 -21.07 3.93
N GLU A 29 13.89 -21.72 5.05
CA GLU A 29 14.14 -23.16 5.10
C GLU A 29 12.87 -23.96 5.40
N PHE A 30 11.94 -23.99 4.45
CA PHE A 30 10.78 -24.88 4.51
C PHE A 30 10.53 -25.59 3.18
N GLN A 31 9.86 -26.73 3.22
CA GLN A 31 9.45 -27.47 2.03
C GLN A 31 8.01 -27.97 2.16
N LEU A 32 7.25 -27.92 1.07
CA LEU A 32 5.91 -28.51 0.98
C LEU A 32 5.99 -29.96 0.47
N THR A 33 5.17 -30.84 1.02
CA THR A 33 4.98 -32.20 0.53
C THR A 33 3.49 -32.59 0.56
N SER A 34 3.08 -33.42 -0.39
CA SER A 34 1.78 -34.13 -0.38
C SER A 34 1.97 -35.65 -0.25
N ASP A 35 3.22 -36.09 -0.14
CA ASP A 35 3.61 -37.48 0.06
C ASP A 35 3.63 -37.78 1.56
N VAL A 36 2.72 -38.68 1.97
CA VAL A 36 2.53 -39.11 3.36
C VAL A 36 3.70 -39.96 3.83
N ASP A 37 4.26 -40.82 2.98
CA ASP A 37 5.36 -41.72 3.34
C ASP A 37 6.61 -40.88 3.58
N ARG A 38 6.91 -39.96 2.66
CA ARG A 38 8.00 -38.98 2.82
C ARG A 38 7.85 -38.17 4.10
N PHE A 39 6.63 -37.71 4.42
CA PHE A 39 6.39 -36.94 5.65
C PHE A 39 6.56 -37.78 6.92
N SER A 40 6.12 -39.04 6.87
CA SER A 40 6.22 -39.97 8.00
C SER A 40 7.67 -40.33 8.29
N GLU A 41 8.46 -40.62 7.25
CA GLU A 41 9.89 -40.97 7.34
C GLU A 41 10.80 -39.76 7.65
N TYR A 42 10.33 -38.53 7.42
CA TYR A 42 11.13 -37.34 7.68
C TYR A 42 11.42 -37.16 9.18
N VAL A 43 12.71 -37.09 9.49
CA VAL A 43 13.25 -36.81 10.82
C VAL A 43 13.61 -35.32 10.91
N GLY A 44 12.76 -34.55 11.58
CA GLY A 44 12.97 -33.11 11.76
C GLY A 44 11.69 -32.39 12.18
N GLU A 45 11.69 -31.07 12.05
CA GLU A 45 10.53 -30.22 12.32
C GLU A 45 9.44 -30.51 11.27
N LYS A 46 8.24 -30.85 11.75
CA LYS A 46 7.10 -31.23 10.91
C LYS A 46 5.86 -30.40 11.26
N LEU A 47 5.18 -29.93 10.22
CA LEU A 47 3.89 -29.26 10.32
C LEU A 47 2.89 -29.91 9.35
N THR A 48 1.67 -30.18 9.81
CA THR A 48 0.55 -30.60 8.96
C THR A 48 -0.44 -29.47 8.80
N TYR A 49 -0.80 -29.14 7.55
CA TYR A 49 -1.92 -28.27 7.21
C TYR A 49 -2.98 -29.06 6.45
N ALA A 50 -4.01 -29.51 7.17
CA ALA A 50 -5.02 -30.43 6.65
C ALA A 50 -6.30 -30.45 7.52
N LYS A 51 -7.27 -31.28 7.16
CA LYS A 51 -8.47 -31.51 7.98
C LYS A 51 -8.20 -32.34 9.25
N LYS A 52 -7.13 -33.14 9.25
CA LYS A 52 -6.70 -34.01 10.37
C LYS A 52 -5.17 -34.06 10.42
N PRO A 53 -4.55 -34.21 11.60
CA PRO A 53 -3.12 -34.49 11.71
C PRO A 53 -2.81 -35.91 11.19
N LEU A 54 -1.53 -36.16 10.90
CA LEU A 54 -1.01 -37.49 10.57
C LEU A 54 -0.39 -38.19 11.80
N GLY A 55 -0.03 -37.43 12.83
CA GLY A 55 0.51 -37.91 14.10
C GLY A 55 0.60 -36.80 15.16
N ASP A 56 1.72 -36.73 15.88
CA ASP A 56 1.96 -35.79 16.98
C ASP A 56 2.72 -34.50 16.56
N GLU A 57 2.81 -34.25 15.25
CA GLU A 57 3.42 -33.05 14.68
C GLU A 57 2.67 -31.76 15.05
N LEU A 58 3.24 -30.62 14.66
CA LEU A 58 2.51 -29.36 14.76
C LEU A 58 1.36 -29.35 13.74
N PHE A 59 0.13 -29.20 14.19
CA PHE A 59 -1.05 -29.32 13.32
C PHE A 59 -1.81 -27.99 13.22
N ILE A 60 -2.10 -27.54 11.99
CA ILE A 60 -2.98 -26.41 11.70
C ILE A 60 -4.17 -26.93 10.89
N TYR A 61 -5.37 -26.65 11.37
CA TYR A 61 -6.60 -27.04 10.66
C TYR A 61 -6.79 -26.22 9.38
N ALA A 62 -7.04 -26.91 8.26
CA ALA A 62 -7.37 -26.29 6.97
C ALA A 62 -8.88 -26.10 6.82
N SER A 63 -9.36 -24.86 6.73
CA SER A 63 -10.77 -24.51 6.52
C SER A 63 -11.23 -24.82 5.10
N GLY A 64 -10.32 -24.84 4.12
CA GLY A 64 -10.55 -25.33 2.76
C GLY A 64 -10.55 -24.23 1.69
N LEU A 65 -10.46 -22.95 2.05
CA LEU A 65 -10.40 -21.84 1.07
C LEU A 65 -9.23 -22.01 0.09
N LEU A 66 -8.09 -22.47 0.59
CA LEU A 66 -6.88 -22.66 -0.22
C LEU A 66 -6.94 -23.88 -1.14
N GLU A 67 -7.93 -24.76 -1.00
CA GLU A 67 -8.14 -25.92 -1.87
C GLU A 67 -9.12 -25.63 -3.02
N LYS A 68 -9.92 -24.57 -2.87
CA LYS A 68 -10.92 -24.12 -3.86
C LYS A 68 -10.23 -23.49 -5.08
N LYS A 69 -10.96 -23.47 -6.18
CA LYS A 69 -10.70 -22.64 -7.36
C LYS A 69 -11.87 -21.70 -7.56
N GLY A 70 -11.62 -20.55 -8.18
CA GLY A 70 -12.66 -19.57 -8.48
C GLY A 70 -13.07 -18.74 -7.25
N ILE A 71 -14.03 -17.87 -7.48
CA ILE A 71 -14.39 -16.80 -6.55
C ILE A 71 -15.86 -16.92 -6.19
N ASP A 72 -16.10 -17.29 -4.94
CA ASP A 72 -17.44 -17.45 -4.38
C ASP A 72 -17.49 -16.76 -3.02
N GLU A 73 -18.69 -16.38 -2.56
CA GLU A 73 -18.86 -15.86 -1.22
C GLU A 73 -18.38 -16.88 -0.17
N GLN A 74 -17.57 -16.43 0.78
CA GLN A 74 -17.02 -17.27 1.84
C GLN A 74 -17.78 -17.01 3.15
N LYS A 75 -18.24 -18.08 3.80
CA LYS A 75 -18.72 -18.00 5.18
C LYS A 75 -17.52 -17.90 6.12
N ILE A 76 -17.25 -16.71 6.61
CA ILE A 76 -16.13 -16.44 7.53
C ILE A 76 -16.65 -16.53 8.96
N GLU A 77 -16.22 -17.58 9.67
CA GLU A 77 -16.40 -17.67 11.12
C GLU A 77 -15.32 -16.82 11.79
N PHE A 78 -15.75 -15.87 12.62
CA PHE A 78 -14.85 -15.01 13.38
C PHE A 78 -14.53 -15.62 14.75
N GLY A 79 -13.34 -15.32 15.26
CA GLY A 79 -12.94 -15.67 16.61
C GLY A 79 -11.94 -14.67 17.17
N GLU A 80 -11.42 -14.96 18.35
CA GLU A 80 -10.39 -14.16 18.99
C GLU A 80 -9.25 -15.07 19.48
N PHE A 81 -8.01 -14.64 19.29
CA PHE A 81 -6.84 -15.31 19.84
C PHE A 81 -5.75 -14.29 20.16
N ASP A 82 -5.18 -14.36 21.37
CA ASP A 82 -4.16 -13.41 21.88
C ASP A 82 -4.59 -11.93 21.72
N GLY A 83 -5.87 -11.64 22.01
CA GLY A 83 -6.46 -10.29 21.91
C GLY A 83 -6.69 -9.78 20.49
N LEU A 84 -6.59 -10.64 19.48
CA LEU A 84 -6.77 -10.27 18.07
C LEU A 84 -7.95 -11.00 17.45
N ILE A 85 -8.71 -10.28 16.63
CA ILE A 85 -9.73 -10.88 15.77
C ILE A 85 -9.05 -11.82 14.78
N THR A 86 -9.65 -12.99 14.58
CA THR A 86 -9.19 -14.03 13.67
C THR A 86 -10.30 -14.40 12.69
N LEU A 87 -9.90 -14.77 11.48
CA LEU A 87 -10.81 -15.24 10.44
C LEU A 87 -10.69 -16.75 10.31
N PHE A 88 -11.78 -17.40 9.89
CA PHE A 88 -11.85 -18.85 9.75
C PHE A 88 -11.58 -19.58 11.08
N ALA A 89 -12.17 -19.08 12.16
CA ALA A 89 -12.18 -19.73 13.47
C ALA A 89 -12.76 -21.14 13.35
N ASN A 90 -12.16 -22.10 14.06
CA ASN A 90 -12.60 -23.48 14.05
C ASN A 90 -12.52 -24.10 15.44
N LYS A 91 -13.38 -25.10 15.68
CA LYS A 91 -13.46 -25.83 16.95
C LYS A 91 -12.53 -27.05 17.00
N THR A 92 -11.78 -27.31 15.93
CA THR A 92 -10.89 -28.45 15.85
C THR A 92 -9.68 -28.20 16.75
N LYS A 93 -9.28 -29.20 17.53
CA LYS A 93 -8.05 -29.13 18.33
C LYS A 93 -6.85 -29.07 17.39
N SER A 94 -6.33 -27.87 17.17
CA SER A 94 -5.12 -27.59 16.39
C SER A 94 -4.25 -26.56 17.12
N ALA A 95 -3.04 -26.30 16.63
CA ALA A 95 -2.09 -25.42 17.29
C ALA A 95 -2.52 -23.94 17.32
N LEU A 96 -3.45 -23.55 16.43
CA LEU A 96 -4.16 -22.28 16.47
C LEU A 96 -5.69 -22.55 16.44
N PRO A 97 -6.53 -21.70 17.06
CA PRO A 97 -7.98 -21.87 17.05
C PRO A 97 -8.65 -21.40 15.73
N TYR A 98 -7.86 -21.10 14.70
CA TYR A 98 -8.31 -20.59 13.42
C TYR A 98 -7.37 -21.04 12.29
N ASP A 99 -7.85 -21.01 11.05
CA ASP A 99 -7.01 -21.26 9.88
C ASP A 99 -6.27 -19.99 9.48
N ILE A 100 -5.05 -19.84 9.99
CA ILE A 100 -4.19 -18.70 9.69
C ILE A 100 -3.91 -18.54 8.20
N PHE A 101 -3.68 -19.63 7.46
CA PHE A 101 -3.33 -19.53 6.05
C PHE A 101 -4.53 -19.06 5.23
N SER A 102 -5.75 -19.57 5.49
CA SER A 102 -6.96 -19.02 4.87
C SER A 102 -7.21 -17.56 5.24
N ALA A 103 -6.98 -17.17 6.51
CA ALA A 103 -7.13 -15.79 6.96
C ALA A 103 -6.17 -14.83 6.23
N VAL A 104 -4.89 -15.19 6.17
CA VAL A 104 -3.85 -14.41 5.47
C VAL A 104 -4.17 -14.32 3.98
N PHE A 105 -4.52 -15.43 3.33
CA PHE A 105 -4.86 -15.43 1.90
C PHE A 105 -6.03 -14.52 1.59
N TYR A 106 -7.11 -14.59 2.39
CA TYR A 106 -8.29 -13.77 2.20
C TYR A 106 -7.96 -12.27 2.25
N MET A 107 -7.13 -11.86 3.21
CA MET A 107 -6.71 -10.47 3.39
C MET A 107 -5.75 -10.00 2.30
N LEU A 108 -4.71 -10.78 1.97
CA LEU A 108 -3.67 -10.38 1.01
C LEU A 108 -4.12 -10.45 -0.45
N SER A 109 -4.95 -11.43 -0.81
CA SER A 109 -5.55 -11.47 -2.16
C SER A 109 -6.60 -10.39 -2.37
N ARG A 110 -7.01 -9.67 -1.31
CA ARG A 110 -8.18 -8.77 -1.31
C ARG A 110 -9.43 -9.48 -1.81
N TYR A 111 -9.65 -10.73 -1.36
CA TYR A 111 -10.71 -11.61 -1.86
C TYR A 111 -12.10 -10.93 -1.90
N GLU A 112 -12.41 -10.11 -0.89
CA GLU A 112 -13.68 -9.37 -0.81
C GLU A 112 -13.90 -8.36 -1.95
N GLU A 113 -12.82 -7.87 -2.59
CA GLU A 113 -12.91 -6.90 -3.68
C GLU A 113 -13.22 -7.56 -5.04
N TYR A 114 -13.15 -8.89 -5.12
CA TYR A 114 -13.62 -9.65 -6.30
C TYR A 114 -15.10 -10.02 -6.19
N LEU A 115 -15.68 -9.93 -4.99
CA LEU A 115 -17.12 -10.17 -4.77
C LEU A 115 -17.92 -8.89 -5.05
N PRO A 116 -19.24 -8.98 -5.30
CA PRO A 116 -20.09 -7.81 -5.44
C PRO A 116 -19.98 -6.87 -4.23
N HIS A 117 -19.60 -5.61 -4.48
CA HIS A 117 -19.39 -4.61 -3.44
C HIS A 117 -19.81 -3.21 -3.91
N ARG A 118 -19.97 -2.30 -2.94
CA ARG A 118 -20.20 -0.89 -3.25
C ARG A 118 -18.89 -0.17 -3.51
N ARG A 119 -18.91 0.74 -4.48
CA ARG A 119 -17.80 1.60 -4.83
C ARG A 119 -18.16 3.07 -4.58
N ASP A 120 -17.17 3.89 -4.29
CA ASP A 120 -17.38 5.33 -4.14
C ASP A 120 -17.56 6.02 -5.50
N HIS A 121 -17.69 7.35 -5.50
CA HIS A 121 -17.88 8.14 -6.72
C HIS A 121 -16.64 8.19 -7.63
N TYR A 122 -15.48 7.76 -7.15
CA TYR A 122 -14.27 7.55 -7.95
C TYR A 122 -14.12 6.08 -8.40
N ASP A 123 -15.13 5.25 -8.11
CA ASP A 123 -15.18 3.84 -8.45
C ASP A 123 -14.04 3.06 -7.75
N ARG A 124 -13.86 3.36 -6.46
CA ARG A 124 -12.90 2.69 -5.56
C ARG A 124 -13.62 1.84 -4.52
N PHE A 125 -12.96 0.78 -4.04
CA PHE A 125 -13.45 0.00 -2.91
C PHE A 125 -13.55 0.84 -1.63
N ILE A 126 -14.68 0.76 -0.94
CA ILE A 126 -14.99 1.61 0.22
C ILE A 126 -14.51 0.94 1.51
N ALA A 127 -13.75 1.66 2.36
CA ALA A 127 -13.28 1.14 3.65
C ALA A 127 -14.40 0.56 4.52
N LYS A 128 -15.56 1.24 4.60
CA LYS A 128 -16.74 0.80 5.37
C LYS A 128 -17.33 -0.54 4.91
N GLU A 129 -17.10 -0.94 3.66
CA GLU A 129 -17.52 -2.24 3.16
C GLU A 129 -16.55 -3.36 3.52
N SER A 130 -15.30 -3.01 3.85
CA SER A 130 -14.29 -3.98 4.24
C SER A 130 -14.65 -4.69 5.53
N LEU A 131 -14.34 -5.98 5.57
CA LEU A 131 -14.44 -6.79 6.76
C LEU A 131 -13.59 -6.19 7.91
N ALA A 132 -12.42 -5.63 7.61
CA ALA A 132 -11.55 -4.98 8.59
C ALA A 132 -12.21 -3.79 9.30
N TYR A 133 -12.95 -2.96 8.57
CA TYR A 133 -13.71 -1.86 9.16
C TYR A 133 -14.91 -2.37 9.96
N LYS A 134 -15.70 -3.27 9.37
CA LYS A 134 -16.92 -3.83 9.99
C LYS A 134 -16.62 -4.52 11.33
N MET A 135 -15.45 -5.14 11.44
CA MET A 135 -15.00 -5.85 12.64
C MET A 135 -14.06 -5.02 13.52
N GLY A 136 -13.76 -3.76 13.16
CA GLY A 136 -13.02 -2.84 14.03
C GLY A 136 -11.52 -3.13 14.17
N PHE A 137 -10.88 -3.78 13.19
CA PHE A 137 -9.43 -4.04 13.20
C PHE A 137 -8.67 -3.32 12.09
N LEU A 138 -9.28 -2.33 11.43
CA LEU A 138 -8.66 -1.62 10.30
C LEU A 138 -7.33 -0.94 10.65
N GLN A 139 -7.16 -0.47 11.88
CA GLN A 139 -5.93 0.15 12.38
C GLN A 139 -4.95 -0.85 13.01
N THR A 140 -5.12 -2.15 12.76
CA THR A 140 -4.22 -3.21 13.23
C THR A 140 -3.55 -3.89 12.04
N ALA A 141 -2.24 -4.11 12.12
CA ALA A 141 -1.49 -4.92 11.14
C ALA A 141 -1.77 -6.41 11.38
N VAL A 142 -3.04 -6.78 11.28
CA VAL A 142 -3.59 -8.06 11.76
C VAL A 142 -2.92 -9.27 11.11
N VAL A 143 -2.56 -9.19 9.83
CA VAL A 143 -1.86 -10.25 9.09
C VAL A 143 -0.43 -10.43 9.62
N ASP A 144 0.29 -9.35 9.88
CA ASP A 144 1.62 -9.41 10.49
C ASP A 144 1.55 -10.01 11.90
N ARG A 145 0.54 -9.61 12.68
CA ARG A 145 0.34 -10.14 14.03
C ARG A 145 -0.05 -11.62 14.02
N TRP A 146 -0.91 -12.08 13.10
CA TRP A 146 -1.20 -13.50 12.93
C TRP A 146 0.06 -14.29 12.59
N ALA A 147 0.92 -13.77 11.70
CA ALA A 147 2.20 -14.40 11.42
C ALA A 147 3.04 -14.53 12.70
N LEU A 148 3.16 -13.46 13.50
CA LEU A 148 3.87 -13.52 14.78
C LEU A 148 3.26 -14.54 15.77
N GLN A 149 1.93 -14.71 15.79
CA GLN A 149 1.29 -15.78 16.57
C GLN A 149 1.73 -17.17 16.09
N LEU A 150 1.76 -17.40 14.78
CA LEU A 150 2.28 -18.65 14.22
C LEU A 150 3.75 -18.87 14.58
N LYS A 151 4.59 -17.83 14.53
CA LYS A 151 5.98 -17.90 14.98
C LYS A 151 6.09 -18.34 16.44
N LYS A 152 5.29 -17.76 17.34
CA LYS A 152 5.25 -18.17 18.77
C LYS A 152 4.89 -19.66 18.90
N VAL A 153 3.87 -20.12 18.18
CA VAL A 153 3.41 -21.52 18.20
C VAL A 153 4.47 -22.47 17.65
N ILE A 154 5.16 -22.10 16.57
CA ILE A 154 6.27 -22.88 16.01
C ILE A 154 7.41 -22.98 17.02
N LEU A 155 7.87 -21.85 17.58
CA LEU A 155 8.97 -21.84 18.56
C LEU A 155 8.65 -22.59 19.86
N ALA A 156 7.38 -22.65 20.26
CA ALA A 156 6.95 -23.45 21.41
C ALA A 156 7.14 -24.96 21.18
N LYS A 157 6.96 -25.45 19.95
CA LYS A 157 7.17 -26.86 19.59
C LYS A 157 8.61 -27.14 19.12
N PHE A 158 9.23 -26.17 18.46
CA PHE A 158 10.55 -26.25 17.84
C PHE A 158 11.42 -25.05 18.28
N PRO A 159 12.00 -25.07 19.49
CA PRO A 159 12.71 -23.91 20.05
C PRO A 159 13.95 -23.47 19.27
N ASN A 160 14.52 -24.36 18.45
CA ASN A 160 15.73 -24.12 17.69
C ASN A 160 15.48 -23.62 16.25
N THR A 161 14.20 -23.42 15.85
CA THR A 161 13.89 -22.88 14.52
C THR A 161 14.43 -21.47 14.36
N ALA A 162 15.36 -21.27 13.42
CA ALA A 162 16.03 -20.00 13.21
C ALA A 162 15.24 -19.08 12.26
N PHE A 163 14.43 -18.18 12.83
CA PHE A 163 13.82 -17.07 12.09
C PHE A 163 14.78 -15.90 12.01
N LYS A 164 15.00 -15.33 10.81
CA LYS A 164 15.78 -14.09 10.72
C LYS A 164 14.99 -12.94 11.38
N PRO A 165 15.68 -12.00 12.07
CA PRO A 165 15.00 -10.85 12.64
C PRO A 165 14.44 -9.98 11.52
N ARG A 166 13.25 -9.42 11.75
CA ARG A 166 12.71 -8.34 10.93
C ARG A 166 13.28 -7.01 11.43
N THR A 167 13.25 -6.01 10.56
CA THR A 167 13.65 -4.65 10.92
C THR A 167 12.56 -3.71 10.45
N TYR A 168 12.08 -2.88 11.37
CA TYR A 168 11.26 -1.74 11.01
C TYR A 168 11.94 -0.87 9.92
N SER A 169 11.15 -0.39 8.96
CA SER A 169 11.61 0.54 7.94
C SER A 169 10.56 1.63 7.64
N TYR A 170 11.02 2.76 7.12
CA TYR A 170 10.17 3.89 6.73
C TYR A 170 10.44 4.29 5.28
N ILE A 171 9.40 4.31 4.44
CA ILE A 171 9.44 4.74 3.05
C ILE A 171 8.58 6.01 2.91
N PRO A 172 9.18 7.21 2.84
CA PRO A 172 8.43 8.42 2.52
C PRO A 172 8.07 8.45 1.03
N THR A 173 6.83 8.79 0.71
CA THR A 173 6.38 8.91 -0.68
C THR A 173 5.65 10.22 -0.91
N ILE A 174 5.83 10.80 -2.11
CA ILE A 174 5.25 12.08 -2.48
C ILE A 174 4.61 12.00 -3.87
N ASP A 175 3.33 12.32 -3.96
CA ASP A 175 2.58 12.36 -5.22
C ASP A 175 2.61 13.77 -5.80
N ILE A 176 2.93 13.88 -7.10
CA ILE A 176 3.01 15.15 -7.83
C ILE A 176 1.84 15.23 -8.83
N ASP A 177 0.66 15.56 -8.33
CA ASP A 177 -0.55 15.77 -9.14
C ASP A 177 -0.47 17.07 -9.94
N ASN A 178 -0.01 18.12 -9.25
CA ASN A 178 0.17 19.45 -9.81
C ASN A 178 1.50 20.00 -9.31
N ALA A 179 2.51 20.05 -10.19
CA ALA A 179 3.81 20.56 -9.79
C ALA A 179 3.78 22.05 -9.40
N PHE A 180 2.87 22.83 -9.99
CA PHE A 180 2.70 24.26 -9.71
C PHE A 180 1.21 24.63 -9.61
N ALA A 181 0.88 25.56 -8.70
CA ALA A 181 -0.47 26.08 -8.54
C ALA A 181 -0.84 27.06 -9.66
N TYR A 182 0.12 27.90 -10.08
CA TYR A 182 -0.11 28.95 -11.07
C TYR A 182 0.89 28.89 -12.23
N LYS A 183 2.17 28.63 -11.95
CA LYS A 183 3.22 28.56 -13.00
C LYS A 183 3.00 27.39 -13.95
N GLU A 184 3.57 27.49 -15.15
CA GLU A 184 3.55 26.47 -16.21
C GLU A 184 2.16 26.01 -16.72
N LYS A 185 1.07 26.59 -16.20
CA LYS A 185 -0.28 26.38 -16.71
C LYS A 185 -0.48 27.20 -17.98
N GLY A 186 -1.11 26.60 -18.99
CA GLY A 186 -1.44 27.29 -20.25
C GLY A 186 -2.35 28.51 -20.01
N LEU A 187 -2.26 29.51 -20.89
CA LEU A 187 -2.95 30.81 -20.75
C LEU A 187 -4.45 30.68 -20.45
N ILE A 188 -5.14 29.77 -21.14
CA ILE A 188 -6.58 29.51 -20.93
C ILE A 188 -6.87 29.08 -19.48
N ARG A 189 -6.03 28.23 -18.90
CA ARG A 189 -6.18 27.76 -17.51
C ARG A 189 -5.90 28.87 -16.52
N THR A 190 -4.89 29.69 -16.78
CA THR A 190 -4.53 30.83 -15.95
C THR A 190 -5.67 31.85 -15.90
N MET A 191 -6.25 32.17 -17.06
CA MET A 191 -7.41 33.06 -17.18
C MET A 191 -8.68 32.45 -16.56
N GLY A 192 -8.94 31.16 -16.77
CA GLY A 192 -10.07 30.45 -16.16
C GLY A 192 -9.98 30.40 -14.63
N GLY A 193 -8.79 30.16 -14.07
CA GLY A 193 -8.53 30.21 -12.63
C GLY A 193 -8.79 31.61 -12.05
N PHE A 194 -8.33 32.64 -12.74
CA PHE A 194 -8.57 34.03 -12.37
C PHE A 194 -10.07 34.37 -12.38
N PHE A 195 -10.79 34.03 -13.45
CA PHE A 195 -12.23 34.29 -13.57
C PHE A 195 -13.05 33.51 -12.52
N LYS A 196 -12.71 32.24 -12.26
CA LYS A 196 -13.33 31.45 -11.19
C LYS A 196 -13.13 32.10 -9.81
N ASN A 197 -11.93 32.60 -9.52
CA ASN A 197 -11.65 33.26 -8.26
C ASN A 197 -12.37 34.62 -8.16
N LEU A 198 -12.55 35.33 -9.28
CA LEU A 198 -13.34 36.56 -9.34
C LEU A 198 -14.83 36.29 -9.07
N MET A 199 -15.40 35.25 -9.69
CA MET A 199 -16.79 34.81 -9.42
C MET A 199 -17.00 34.40 -7.96
N LYS A 200 -15.98 33.81 -7.33
CA LYS A 200 -16.00 33.44 -5.90
C LYS A 200 -15.61 34.58 -4.95
N LEU A 201 -15.35 35.79 -5.47
CA LEU A 201 -14.88 36.96 -4.72
C LEU A 201 -13.63 36.68 -3.87
N ASN A 202 -12.78 35.73 -4.29
CA ASN A 202 -11.56 35.35 -3.57
C ASN A 202 -10.38 36.24 -4.00
N PHE A 203 -10.44 37.51 -3.63
CA PHE A 203 -9.44 38.52 -3.97
C PHE A 203 -8.04 38.17 -3.45
N ARG A 204 -7.95 37.39 -2.37
CA ARG A 204 -6.67 36.89 -1.84
C ARG A 204 -5.98 35.96 -2.83
N GLN A 205 -6.69 34.95 -3.36
CA GLN A 205 -6.13 34.04 -4.36
C GLN A 205 -5.80 34.75 -5.68
N ILE A 206 -6.58 35.75 -6.08
CA ILE A 206 -6.27 36.57 -7.26
C ILE A 206 -4.94 37.31 -7.07
N LYS A 207 -4.77 37.99 -5.93
CA LYS A 207 -3.52 38.69 -5.61
C LYS A 207 -2.34 37.72 -5.57
N ASP A 208 -2.49 36.57 -4.94
CA ASP A 208 -1.46 35.55 -4.88
C ASP A 208 -1.07 35.04 -6.28
N GLN A 209 -2.06 34.74 -7.12
CA GLN A 209 -1.83 34.33 -8.51
C GLN A 209 -1.04 35.38 -9.30
N ILE A 210 -1.42 36.67 -9.21
CA ILE A 210 -0.71 37.76 -9.89
C ILE A 210 0.73 37.87 -9.39
N LEU A 211 0.95 37.86 -8.07
CA LEU A 211 2.28 38.01 -7.49
C LEU A 211 3.20 36.84 -7.88
N VAL A 212 2.68 35.61 -7.95
CA VAL A 212 3.44 34.43 -8.40
C VAL A 212 3.81 34.53 -9.88
N LEU A 213 2.87 34.96 -10.73
CA LEU A 213 3.12 35.09 -12.18
C LEU A 213 4.08 36.25 -12.51
N LEU A 214 4.19 37.26 -11.63
CA LEU A 214 5.17 38.34 -11.73
C LEU A 214 6.49 38.05 -11.01
N ASP A 215 6.70 36.80 -10.55
CA ASP A 215 7.88 36.36 -9.78
C ASP A 215 8.15 37.17 -8.50
N ARG A 216 7.12 37.82 -7.95
CA ARG A 216 7.17 38.55 -6.67
C ARG A 216 6.84 37.67 -5.47
N LYS A 217 6.43 36.44 -5.70
CA LYS A 217 6.13 35.41 -4.68
C LYS A 217 6.42 34.03 -5.26
N SER A 218 6.89 33.11 -4.42
CA SER A 218 7.03 31.69 -4.81
C SER A 218 5.66 31.05 -5.06
N ASP A 219 5.61 30.12 -6.02
CA ASP A 219 4.41 29.32 -6.25
C ASP A 219 4.14 28.45 -5.01
N PRO A 220 2.91 28.42 -4.48
CA PRO A 220 2.62 27.70 -3.24
C PRO A 220 2.81 26.18 -3.35
N TYR A 221 2.86 25.61 -4.56
CA TYR A 221 3.09 24.18 -4.77
C TYR A 221 4.58 23.86 -5.01
N ASP A 222 5.41 24.89 -5.21
CA ASP A 222 6.86 24.78 -5.36
C ASP A 222 7.54 24.62 -3.99
N THR A 223 7.34 23.45 -3.40
CA THR A 223 7.81 23.09 -2.06
C THR A 223 9.05 22.19 -2.09
N TYR A 224 9.62 21.95 -3.28
CA TYR A 224 10.69 20.99 -3.50
C TYR A 224 11.97 21.29 -2.72
N ASN A 225 12.32 22.57 -2.55
CA ASN A 225 13.46 22.97 -1.72
C ASN A 225 13.23 22.64 -0.24
N TYR A 226 12.03 22.86 0.28
CA TYR A 226 11.66 22.47 1.64
C TYR A 226 11.77 20.96 1.81
N GLN A 227 11.17 20.19 0.90
CA GLN A 227 11.23 18.73 0.90
C GLN A 227 12.68 18.22 0.88
N ARG A 228 13.53 18.75 -0.01
CA ARG A 228 14.95 18.38 -0.11
C ARG A 228 15.72 18.68 1.17
N ASN A 229 15.42 19.79 1.85
CA ASN A 229 16.05 20.12 3.12
C ASN A 229 15.67 19.13 4.23
N ILE A 230 14.39 18.74 4.30
CA ILE A 230 13.92 17.69 5.24
C ILE A 230 14.59 16.35 4.93
N GLN A 231 14.68 15.98 3.65
CA GLN A 231 15.32 14.73 3.24
C GLN A 231 16.79 14.69 3.63
N LYS A 232 17.53 15.79 3.42
CA LYS A 232 18.93 15.91 3.88
C LYS A 232 19.05 15.85 5.40
N LYS A 233 18.18 16.57 6.12
CA LYS A 233 18.16 16.61 7.59
C LYS A 233 18.01 15.21 8.20
N TYR A 234 17.18 14.37 7.61
CA TYR A 234 16.83 13.05 8.12
C TYR A 234 17.42 11.87 7.32
N ASN A 235 18.29 12.14 6.34
CA ASN A 235 18.86 11.16 5.41
C ASN A 235 17.80 10.25 4.73
N LEU A 236 16.71 10.86 4.28
CA LEU A 236 15.59 10.16 3.63
C LEU A 236 15.79 10.07 2.12
N HIS A 237 15.34 8.95 1.55
CA HIS A 237 15.34 8.69 0.11
C HIS A 237 13.89 8.40 -0.32
N PRO A 238 13.10 9.44 -0.66
CA PRO A 238 11.70 9.27 -0.97
C PRO A 238 11.47 8.69 -2.36
N ILE A 239 10.22 8.27 -2.59
CA ILE A 239 9.70 7.94 -3.92
C ILE A 239 8.76 9.06 -4.34
N TYR A 240 9.02 9.68 -5.49
CA TYR A 240 8.12 10.63 -6.13
C TYR A 240 7.30 9.94 -7.22
N PHE A 241 5.98 10.01 -7.12
CA PHE A 241 5.07 9.54 -8.17
C PHE A 241 4.63 10.71 -9.05
N ILE A 242 4.93 10.64 -10.34
CA ILE A 242 4.74 11.76 -11.27
C ILE A 242 3.56 11.51 -12.20
N LEU A 243 2.59 12.44 -12.20
CA LEU A 243 1.41 12.39 -13.08
C LEU A 243 1.72 12.96 -14.47
N LEU A 244 1.79 12.11 -15.48
CA LEU A 244 2.05 12.47 -16.88
C LEU A 244 0.87 12.19 -17.83
N GLY A 245 -0.33 12.07 -17.27
CA GLY A 245 -1.57 11.92 -18.02
C GLY A 245 -1.87 13.10 -18.95
N ASP A 246 -2.71 12.85 -19.94
CA ASP A 246 -3.29 13.92 -20.75
C ASP A 246 -4.34 14.68 -19.92
N TYR A 247 -4.45 16.00 -20.14
CA TYR A 247 -5.36 16.85 -19.38
C TYR A 247 -6.81 16.39 -19.55
N GLY A 248 -7.50 16.21 -18.42
CA GLY A 248 -8.87 15.73 -18.37
C GLY A 248 -9.66 16.27 -17.19
N PHE A 249 -10.84 15.68 -16.96
CA PHE A 249 -11.74 16.11 -15.88
C PHE A 249 -11.12 15.90 -14.49
N ASN A 250 -10.51 14.72 -14.27
CA ASN A 250 -9.84 14.35 -13.02
C ASN A 250 -8.33 14.65 -13.04
N ASP A 251 -7.69 14.59 -14.22
CA ASP A 251 -6.25 14.78 -14.37
C ASP A 251 -5.93 16.22 -14.82
N LYS A 252 -5.44 17.05 -13.88
CA LYS A 252 -5.21 18.49 -14.11
C LYS A 252 -3.74 18.87 -14.11
N ASN A 253 -2.85 17.90 -14.29
CA ASN A 253 -1.40 18.05 -14.32
C ASN A 253 -0.92 19.04 -15.39
N ILE A 254 0.37 19.36 -15.32
CA ILE A 254 1.08 20.16 -16.32
C ILE A 254 1.47 19.24 -17.48
N SER A 255 1.44 19.77 -18.71
CA SER A 255 1.87 19.01 -19.88
C SER A 255 3.32 18.54 -19.71
N TYR A 256 3.57 17.26 -19.96
CA TYR A 256 4.89 16.63 -19.94
C TYR A 256 5.89 17.30 -20.89
N GLU A 257 5.43 18.04 -21.90
CA GLU A 257 6.28 18.76 -22.88
C GLU A 257 6.89 20.05 -22.31
N LYS A 258 6.43 20.53 -21.15
CA LYS A 258 6.95 21.75 -20.53
C LYS A 258 8.38 21.52 -20.01
N ARG A 259 9.33 22.26 -20.57
CA ARG A 259 10.76 22.17 -20.21
C ARG A 259 11.02 22.31 -18.72
N ASN A 260 10.34 23.24 -18.05
CA ASN A 260 10.49 23.46 -16.60
C ASN A 260 9.97 22.27 -15.78
N PHE A 261 8.89 21.62 -16.22
CA PHE A 261 8.40 20.41 -15.56
C PHE A 261 9.34 19.22 -15.78
N GLN A 262 9.83 19.01 -17.00
CA GLN A 262 10.86 18.00 -17.27
C GLN A 262 12.14 18.24 -16.46
N SER A 263 12.57 19.50 -16.34
CA SER A 263 13.74 19.88 -15.54
C SER A 263 13.53 19.57 -14.06
N LEU A 264 12.34 19.84 -13.54
CA LEU A 264 11.97 19.47 -12.18
C LEU A 264 12.04 17.95 -11.98
N ILE A 265 11.39 17.16 -12.85
CA ILE A 265 11.39 15.69 -12.77
C ILE A 265 12.83 15.15 -12.78
N LYS A 266 13.67 15.64 -13.69
CA LYS A 266 15.09 15.28 -13.75
C LYS A 266 15.82 15.62 -12.46
N ASN A 267 15.58 16.82 -11.90
CA ASN A 267 16.20 17.20 -10.64
C ASN A 267 15.77 16.33 -9.45
N LEU A 268 14.50 15.94 -9.38
CA LEU A 268 14.03 14.97 -8.39
C LEU A 268 14.73 13.62 -8.57
N ALA A 269 14.90 13.18 -9.81
CA ALA A 269 15.55 11.90 -10.16
C ALA A 269 17.06 11.84 -9.86
N ASP A 270 17.69 12.97 -9.54
CA ASP A 270 19.10 13.05 -9.13
C ASP A 270 19.33 12.59 -7.68
N TYR A 271 18.29 12.64 -6.83
CA TYR A 271 18.44 12.34 -5.39
C TYR A 271 17.33 11.46 -4.80
N ALA A 272 16.28 11.16 -5.56
CA ALA A 272 15.14 10.36 -5.14
C ALA A 272 14.78 9.29 -6.18
N GLN A 273 13.96 8.32 -5.75
CA GLN A 273 13.37 7.36 -6.68
C GLN A 273 12.16 8.01 -7.37
N ILE A 274 11.94 7.62 -8.62
CA ILE A 274 10.83 8.11 -9.44
C ILE A 274 9.94 6.93 -9.81
N GLY A 275 8.63 7.09 -9.64
CA GLY A 275 7.60 6.18 -10.10
C GLY A 275 6.57 6.91 -10.96
N ILE A 276 5.82 6.14 -11.75
CA ILE A 276 4.69 6.68 -12.49
C ILE A 276 3.51 6.90 -11.54
N HIS A 277 2.77 8.00 -11.72
CA HIS A 277 1.45 8.21 -11.10
C HIS A 277 0.38 8.08 -12.19
N PRO A 278 -0.07 6.86 -12.55
CA PRO A 278 -0.95 6.70 -13.69
C PRO A 278 -2.24 7.49 -13.51
N SER A 279 -2.63 8.18 -14.58
CA SER A 279 -3.78 9.06 -14.60
C SER A 279 -5.07 8.32 -14.31
N PHE A 280 -6.09 9.04 -13.84
CA PHE A 280 -7.41 8.46 -13.61
C PHE A 280 -7.96 7.81 -14.89
N GLY A 281 -7.70 8.43 -16.06
CA GLY A 281 -8.10 7.92 -17.36
C GLY A 281 -7.38 6.65 -17.81
N SER A 282 -6.13 6.43 -17.39
CA SER A 282 -5.35 5.24 -17.77
C SER A 282 -5.89 3.94 -17.18
N ASN A 283 -6.62 4.02 -16.06
CA ASN A 283 -7.23 2.86 -15.41
C ASN A 283 -8.29 2.16 -16.31
N GLN A 284 -8.90 2.90 -17.25
CA GLN A 284 -9.87 2.37 -18.21
C GLN A 284 -9.25 2.00 -19.56
N LYS A 285 -8.06 2.53 -19.89
CA LYS A 285 -7.42 2.40 -21.21
C LYS A 285 -5.94 2.10 -21.05
N THR A 286 -5.56 0.84 -21.18
CA THR A 286 -4.18 0.36 -21.01
C THR A 286 -3.19 1.09 -21.94
N GLU A 287 -3.60 1.47 -23.15
CA GLU A 287 -2.77 2.25 -24.08
C GLU A 287 -2.28 3.58 -23.48
N ASN A 288 -3.09 4.23 -22.64
CA ASN A 288 -2.69 5.46 -21.95
C ASN A 288 -1.65 5.19 -20.87
N LEU A 289 -1.74 4.05 -20.16
CA LEU A 289 -0.76 3.67 -19.15
C LEU A 289 0.63 3.51 -19.80
N HIS A 290 0.72 2.73 -20.88
CA HIS A 290 1.97 2.55 -21.64
C HIS A 290 2.57 3.90 -22.07
N LYS A 291 1.74 4.76 -22.67
CA LYS A 291 2.14 6.11 -23.11
C LYS A 291 2.67 6.96 -21.95
N GLU A 292 2.02 6.92 -20.80
CA GLU A 292 2.41 7.69 -19.60
C GLU A 292 3.73 7.19 -19.03
N ILE A 293 3.96 5.87 -19.00
CA ILE A 293 5.23 5.25 -18.59
C ILE A 293 6.36 5.68 -19.54
N LEU A 294 6.18 5.52 -20.86
CA LEU A 294 7.18 5.90 -21.87
C LEU A 294 7.57 7.38 -21.76
N ARG A 295 6.59 8.28 -21.54
CA ARG A 295 6.88 9.71 -21.33
C ARG A 295 7.81 9.93 -20.14
N LEU A 296 7.60 9.22 -19.05
CA LEU A 296 8.43 9.36 -17.85
C LEU A 296 9.84 8.82 -18.11
N GLU A 297 9.94 7.63 -18.69
CA GLU A 297 11.20 6.99 -19.09
C GLU A 297 12.02 7.89 -20.03
N GLU A 298 11.37 8.53 -21.01
CA GLU A 298 12.01 9.47 -21.91
C GLU A 298 12.55 10.72 -21.20
N ILE A 299 11.88 11.18 -20.13
CA ILE A 299 12.31 12.34 -19.35
C ILE A 299 13.49 11.97 -18.45
N VAL A 300 13.43 10.83 -17.73
CA VAL A 300 14.45 10.43 -16.75
C VAL A 300 15.57 9.54 -17.32
N LYS A 301 15.44 9.08 -18.57
CA LYS A 301 16.38 8.22 -19.30
C LYS A 301 16.72 6.92 -18.57
N ARG A 302 15.71 6.28 -17.97
CA ARG A 302 15.78 4.99 -17.29
C ARG A 302 14.39 4.36 -17.23
N ASP A 303 14.35 3.04 -17.09
CA ASP A 303 13.10 2.29 -16.95
C ASP A 303 12.35 2.68 -15.68
N ILE A 304 11.01 2.66 -15.75
CA ILE A 304 10.14 2.95 -14.61
C ILE A 304 9.49 1.66 -14.13
N THR A 305 9.76 1.28 -12.88
CA THR A 305 9.30 0.00 -12.29
C THR A 305 8.38 0.17 -11.08
N LYS A 306 8.08 1.42 -10.69
CA LYS A 306 7.27 1.76 -9.52
C LYS A 306 6.03 2.52 -9.96
N SER A 307 4.88 2.22 -9.36
CA SER A 307 3.64 2.95 -9.62
C SER A 307 2.83 3.25 -8.36
N ARG A 308 2.00 4.29 -8.45
CA ARG A 308 0.87 4.53 -7.56
C ARG A 308 -0.26 5.15 -8.36
N GLN A 309 -1.48 4.63 -8.27
CA GLN A 309 -2.60 5.14 -9.06
C GLN A 309 -3.08 6.51 -8.54
N HIS A 310 -3.35 7.45 -9.46
CA HIS A 310 -4.01 8.70 -9.11
C HIS A 310 -5.39 8.43 -8.50
N PHE A 311 -5.75 9.21 -7.48
CA PHE A 311 -6.92 8.99 -6.61
C PHE A 311 -6.92 7.64 -5.86
N LEU A 312 -5.84 6.87 -5.87
CA LEU A 312 -5.81 5.49 -5.38
C LEU A 312 -6.85 4.59 -6.07
N LYS A 313 -7.12 4.86 -7.35
CA LYS A 313 -8.09 4.10 -8.14
C LYS A 313 -7.54 2.71 -8.44
N LEU A 314 -7.90 1.75 -7.58
CA LEU A 314 -7.50 0.35 -7.69
C LEU A 314 -8.71 -0.53 -7.96
N SER A 315 -8.74 -1.16 -9.13
CA SER A 315 -9.71 -2.19 -9.51
C SER A 315 -9.01 -3.56 -9.57
N MET A 316 -9.48 -4.49 -8.74
CA MET A 316 -8.95 -5.86 -8.70
C MET A 316 -9.67 -6.73 -9.73
N PRO A 317 -8.95 -7.53 -10.55
CA PRO A 317 -7.49 -7.58 -10.71
C PRO A 317 -6.93 -6.64 -11.80
N GLU A 318 -7.78 -5.94 -12.56
CA GLU A 318 -7.42 -5.29 -13.83
C GLU A 318 -6.27 -4.29 -13.70
N THR A 319 -6.27 -3.46 -12.65
CA THR A 319 -5.23 -2.46 -12.46
C THR A 319 -3.86 -3.11 -12.31
N TYR A 320 -3.75 -4.17 -11.50
CA TYR A 320 -2.49 -4.87 -11.28
C TYR A 320 -2.05 -5.70 -12.49
N ARG A 321 -3.00 -6.31 -13.21
CA ARG A 321 -2.71 -6.96 -14.50
C ARG A 321 -2.12 -5.98 -15.52
N ASN A 322 -2.69 -4.77 -15.60
CA ASN A 322 -2.17 -3.75 -16.51
C ASN A 322 -0.76 -3.32 -16.12
N LEU A 323 -0.49 -3.12 -14.82
CA LEU A 323 0.87 -2.80 -14.35
C LEU A 323 1.88 -3.93 -14.64
N VAL A 324 1.50 -5.20 -14.43
CA VAL A 324 2.35 -6.35 -14.76
C VAL A 324 2.68 -6.42 -16.24
N LYS A 325 1.74 -6.09 -17.13
CA LYS A 325 1.96 -6.05 -18.59
C LYS A 325 2.93 -4.97 -19.03
N GLU A 326 3.04 -3.89 -18.27
CA GLU A 326 3.95 -2.77 -18.51
C GLU A 326 5.24 -2.89 -17.69
N ASP A 327 5.59 -4.11 -17.25
CA ASP A 327 6.81 -4.43 -16.49
C ASP A 327 7.01 -3.62 -15.18
N ILE A 328 5.92 -3.10 -14.61
CA ILE A 328 5.94 -2.50 -13.27
C ILE A 328 6.12 -3.60 -12.23
N LEU A 329 7.10 -3.40 -11.34
CA LEU A 329 7.51 -4.38 -10.33
C LEU A 329 6.97 -4.05 -8.94
N GLU A 330 6.65 -2.78 -8.67
CA GLU A 330 6.19 -2.32 -7.36
C GLU A 330 4.98 -1.39 -7.49
N ASP A 331 3.92 -1.66 -6.72
CA ASP A 331 2.76 -0.77 -6.60
C ASP A 331 2.59 -0.29 -5.16
N TYR A 332 2.34 1.00 -5.01
CA TYR A 332 2.17 1.69 -3.73
C TYR A 332 0.74 2.23 -3.53
N THR A 333 -0.25 1.63 -4.20
CA THR A 333 -1.65 2.08 -4.21
C THR A 333 -2.48 1.48 -3.08
N MET A 334 -2.06 0.33 -2.52
CA MET A 334 -2.84 -0.45 -1.57
C MET A 334 -3.01 0.25 -0.20
N GLY A 335 -4.03 1.10 -0.11
CA GLY A 335 -4.50 1.75 1.11
C GLY A 335 -5.91 2.31 0.90
N PHE A 336 -6.49 2.90 1.94
CA PHE A 336 -7.78 3.57 1.85
C PHE A 336 -7.61 5.08 1.69
N ALA A 337 -8.42 5.67 0.82
CA ALA A 337 -8.39 7.13 0.61
C ALA A 337 -9.01 7.92 1.77
N ASN A 338 -9.91 7.30 2.53
CA ASN A 338 -10.74 7.97 3.54
C ASN A 338 -10.50 7.48 4.97
N GLU A 339 -9.64 6.48 5.18
CA GLU A 339 -9.31 5.93 6.49
C GLU A 339 -7.82 5.66 6.60
N LEU A 340 -7.27 5.86 7.80
CA LEU A 340 -5.93 5.37 8.14
C LEU A 340 -5.98 3.86 8.44
N GLY A 341 -4.86 3.17 8.22
CA GLY A 341 -4.68 1.78 8.64
C GLY A 341 -4.23 0.84 7.53
N PHE A 342 -4.65 -0.41 7.60
CA PHE A 342 -4.07 -1.50 6.83
C PHE A 342 -5.13 -2.14 5.94
N ARG A 343 -5.29 -1.63 4.70
CA ARG A 343 -6.29 -2.15 3.75
C ARG A 343 -6.17 -3.66 3.53
N ALA A 344 -4.96 -4.16 3.30
CA ALA A 344 -4.69 -5.59 3.17
C ALA A 344 -4.40 -6.30 4.51
N GLY A 345 -4.66 -5.63 5.65
CA GLY A 345 -4.35 -6.13 6.98
C GLY A 345 -2.85 -6.22 7.30
N THR A 346 -1.97 -5.73 6.41
CA THR A 346 -0.51 -5.81 6.57
C THR A 346 0.18 -4.49 6.24
N CYS A 347 1.37 -4.31 6.81
CA CYS A 347 2.34 -3.29 6.44
C CYS A 347 3.62 -3.87 5.83
N SER A 348 3.64 -5.18 5.60
CA SER A 348 4.75 -5.85 4.93
C SER A 348 4.49 -5.88 3.43
N PRO A 349 5.50 -5.64 2.59
CA PRO A 349 5.39 -5.87 1.15
C PRO A 349 5.11 -7.34 0.85
N TYR A 350 4.21 -7.61 -0.10
CA TYR A 350 3.84 -8.97 -0.50
C TYR A 350 3.61 -9.09 -2.01
N PRO A 351 3.90 -10.25 -2.62
CA PRO A 351 3.65 -10.45 -4.04
C PRO A 351 2.15 -10.44 -4.34
N PHE A 352 1.74 -9.78 -5.43
CA PHE A 352 0.37 -9.81 -5.91
C PHE A 352 -0.02 -11.23 -6.35
N TYR A 353 -1.19 -11.69 -5.91
CA TYR A 353 -1.81 -12.92 -6.37
C TYR A 353 -3.03 -12.60 -7.21
N ASP A 354 -2.98 -12.95 -8.49
CA ASP A 354 -4.11 -12.85 -9.40
C ASP A 354 -5.08 -14.01 -9.11
N LEU A 355 -6.18 -13.68 -8.44
CA LEU A 355 -7.12 -14.67 -7.93
C LEU A 355 -7.91 -15.36 -9.05
N ASP A 356 -8.17 -14.65 -10.14
CA ASP A 356 -8.89 -15.15 -11.31
C ASP A 356 -8.05 -16.18 -12.08
N GLU A 357 -6.76 -15.89 -12.31
CA GLU A 357 -5.83 -16.82 -12.99
C GLU A 357 -5.18 -17.84 -12.03
N GLU A 358 -5.38 -17.71 -10.72
CA GLU A 358 -4.74 -18.50 -9.67
C GLU A 358 -3.19 -18.45 -9.75
N VAL A 359 -2.62 -17.30 -10.10
CA VAL A 359 -1.16 -17.14 -10.31
C VAL A 359 -0.56 -16.07 -9.41
N GLU A 360 0.65 -16.34 -8.93
CA GLU A 360 1.48 -15.32 -8.29
C GLU A 360 2.21 -14.50 -9.36
N CYS A 361 2.06 -13.19 -9.28
CA CYS A 361 2.66 -12.22 -10.20
C CYS A 361 3.99 -11.68 -9.65
N LYS A 362 4.84 -11.15 -10.54
CA LYS A 362 6.11 -10.49 -10.15
C LYS A 362 5.90 -9.14 -9.45
N LEU A 363 4.74 -8.52 -9.62
CA LEU A 363 4.37 -7.25 -8.98
C LEU A 363 4.31 -7.44 -7.46
N THR A 364 5.07 -6.63 -6.73
CA THR A 364 5.02 -6.55 -5.28
C THR A 364 4.15 -5.38 -4.85
N VAL A 365 3.19 -5.64 -3.97
CA VAL A 365 2.32 -4.64 -3.38
C VAL A 365 2.99 -4.08 -2.12
N PHE A 366 3.09 -2.76 -2.05
CA PHE A 366 3.59 -1.99 -0.91
C PHE A 366 2.45 -1.17 -0.30
N PRO A 367 1.74 -1.71 0.72
CA PRO A 367 0.64 -0.98 1.33
C PRO A 367 1.11 0.28 2.06
N PHE A 368 0.34 1.36 1.92
CA PHE A 368 0.56 2.59 2.70
C PHE A 368 -0.51 2.73 3.78
N GLN A 369 -0.14 3.40 4.88
CA GLN A 369 -0.99 3.46 6.07
C GLN A 369 -1.53 4.86 6.36
N VAL A 370 -0.81 5.89 5.92
CA VAL A 370 -1.15 7.29 6.18
C VAL A 370 -1.09 8.10 4.90
N MET A 371 -2.15 8.87 4.67
CA MET A 371 -2.20 9.94 3.70
C MET A 371 -2.68 11.22 4.40
N GLU A 372 -2.01 12.33 4.17
CA GLU A 372 -2.33 13.62 4.78
C GLU A 372 -3.72 14.13 4.34
N SER A 373 -4.09 13.91 3.09
CA SER A 373 -5.40 14.29 2.55
C SER A 373 -6.55 13.49 3.19
N THR A 374 -6.31 12.24 3.63
CA THR A 374 -7.25 11.46 4.46
C THR A 374 -7.63 12.24 5.72
N LEU A 375 -6.62 12.71 6.44
CA LEU A 375 -6.78 13.41 7.71
C LEU A 375 -7.41 14.79 7.51
N ARG A 376 -6.96 15.53 6.49
CA ARG A 376 -7.42 16.90 6.23
C ARG A 376 -8.85 16.96 5.67
N TYR A 377 -9.16 16.13 4.68
CA TYR A 377 -10.37 16.29 3.86
C TYR A 377 -11.44 15.24 4.14
N TYR A 378 -11.06 14.00 4.46
CA TYR A 378 -12.04 12.93 4.71
C TYR A 378 -12.43 12.84 6.19
N GLN A 379 -11.44 12.81 7.08
CA GLN A 379 -11.67 12.78 8.53
C GLN A 379 -11.85 14.19 9.12
N ASN A 380 -11.31 15.22 8.45
CA ASN A 380 -11.41 16.63 8.84
C ASN A 380 -10.97 16.89 10.29
N ILE A 381 -9.85 16.29 10.68
CA ILE A 381 -9.28 16.42 12.02
C ILE A 381 -8.16 17.48 12.06
N GLY A 382 -7.92 18.06 13.24
CA GLY A 382 -6.92 19.11 13.42
C GLY A 382 -5.48 18.60 13.46
N ILE A 383 -4.50 19.51 13.45
CA ILE A 383 -3.05 19.21 13.47
C ILE A 383 -2.66 18.29 14.63
N THR A 384 -3.07 18.62 15.86
CA THR A 384 -2.71 17.84 17.06
C THR A 384 -3.28 16.43 17.03
N GLU A 385 -4.53 16.30 16.56
CA GLU A 385 -5.20 15.01 16.44
C GLU A 385 -4.60 14.17 15.31
N SER A 386 -4.27 14.80 14.18
CA SER A 386 -3.55 14.18 13.06
C SER A 386 -2.22 13.59 13.52
N ILE A 387 -1.40 14.36 14.25
CA ILE A 387 -0.13 13.86 14.79
C ILE A 387 -0.36 12.66 15.71
N ARG A 388 -1.36 12.71 16.60
CA ARG A 388 -1.67 11.60 17.50
C ARG A 388 -2.09 10.33 16.73
N ALA A 389 -2.98 10.48 15.74
CA ALA A 389 -3.46 9.37 14.93
C ALA A 389 -2.32 8.73 14.12
N ILE A 390 -1.44 9.54 13.53
CA ILE A 390 -0.26 9.07 12.80
C ILE A 390 0.70 8.31 13.72
N LYS A 391 0.99 8.84 14.92
CA LYS A 391 1.89 8.18 15.89
C LYS A 391 1.36 6.79 16.28
N ALA A 392 0.06 6.65 16.52
CA ALA A 392 -0.54 5.35 16.82
C ALA A 392 -0.37 4.32 15.68
N ILE A 393 -0.49 4.76 14.42
CA ILE A 393 -0.22 3.89 13.26
C ILE A 393 1.26 3.51 13.17
N ILE A 394 2.18 4.45 13.42
CA ILE A 394 3.61 4.16 13.44
C ILE A 394 3.94 3.14 14.53
N ASP A 395 3.36 3.28 15.73
CA ASP A 395 3.56 2.34 16.84
C ASP A 395 3.09 0.93 16.47
N GLU A 396 1.95 0.81 15.78
CA GLU A 396 1.45 -0.47 15.28
C GLU A 396 2.43 -1.12 14.29
N VAL A 397 3.01 -0.33 13.37
CA VAL A 397 4.00 -0.83 12.40
C VAL A 397 5.30 -1.24 13.10
N LYS A 398 5.78 -0.45 14.07
CA LYS A 398 6.96 -0.79 14.88
C LYS A 398 6.75 -2.05 15.70
N ALA A 399 5.56 -2.26 16.26
CA ALA A 399 5.23 -3.44 17.06
C ALA A 399 5.34 -4.76 16.29
N VAL A 400 5.36 -4.72 14.96
CA VAL A 400 5.50 -5.88 14.09
C VAL A 400 6.77 -5.85 13.23
N ASP A 401 7.70 -4.92 13.47
CA ASP A 401 8.88 -4.68 12.65
C ASP A 401 8.53 -4.61 11.15
N GLY A 402 7.51 -3.80 10.85
CA GLY A 402 6.93 -3.62 9.52
C GLY A 402 7.55 -2.50 8.69
N THR A 403 6.94 -2.22 7.54
CA THR A 403 7.31 -1.09 6.68
C THR A 403 6.26 -0.01 6.77
N PHE A 404 6.62 1.13 7.35
CA PHE A 404 5.74 2.30 7.39
C PHE A 404 5.88 3.07 6.08
N ILE A 405 4.76 3.34 5.40
CA ILE A 405 4.73 4.13 4.17
C ILE A 405 3.73 5.25 4.34
N SER A 406 4.22 6.48 4.16
CA SER A 406 3.42 7.70 4.20
C SER A 406 3.27 8.30 2.81
N LEU A 407 2.06 8.74 2.47
CA LEU A 407 1.69 9.41 1.23
C LEU A 407 1.45 10.89 1.53
N TRP A 408 2.18 11.77 0.84
CA TRP A 408 2.01 13.21 0.91
C TRP A 408 1.95 13.80 -0.50
N HIS A 409 1.37 14.98 -0.66
CA HIS A 409 1.39 15.72 -1.92
C HIS A 409 2.25 16.97 -1.75
N ASN A 410 2.96 17.39 -2.80
CA ASN A 410 3.79 18.61 -2.73
C ASN A 410 3.00 19.85 -2.31
N GLU A 411 1.74 19.95 -2.72
CA GLU A 411 0.85 21.06 -2.35
C GLU A 411 0.52 21.12 -0.86
N SER A 412 0.53 19.98 -0.17
CA SER A 412 0.23 19.91 1.28
C SER A 412 1.33 20.50 2.16
N LEU A 413 2.52 20.71 1.59
CA LEU A 413 3.71 21.23 2.27
C LEU A 413 3.96 22.72 1.98
N GLY A 414 2.97 23.41 1.41
CA GLY A 414 3.09 24.81 0.95
C GLY A 414 2.73 25.88 1.97
N GLU A 415 2.23 25.49 3.16
CA GLU A 415 1.77 26.43 4.21
C GLU A 415 0.74 27.47 3.71
N ASN A 416 -0.11 27.05 2.78
CA ASN A 416 -1.09 27.91 2.11
C ASN A 416 -2.52 27.38 2.25
N SER A 417 -3.49 28.30 2.32
CA SER A 417 -4.93 28.00 2.34
C SER A 417 -5.29 26.93 3.38
N ASP A 418 -5.62 25.71 2.93
CA ASP A 418 -6.06 24.60 3.76
C ASP A 418 -4.93 23.84 4.45
N TRP A 419 -3.67 24.14 4.09
CA TRP A 419 -2.47 23.42 4.51
C TRP A 419 -1.60 24.19 5.51
N ILE A 420 -2.12 25.27 6.09
CA ILE A 420 -1.43 26.01 7.15
C ILE A 420 -1.20 25.08 8.36
N GLY A 421 0.06 24.97 8.78
CA GLY A 421 0.55 24.14 9.88
C GLY A 421 0.77 22.67 9.54
N TRP A 422 0.59 22.24 8.29
CA TRP A 422 0.77 20.83 7.90
C TRP A 422 2.23 20.42 7.74
N THR A 423 3.15 21.36 7.51
CA THR A 423 4.61 21.08 7.59
C THR A 423 4.99 20.57 8.98
N LYS A 424 4.35 21.06 10.05
CA LYS A 424 4.54 20.55 11.40
C LYS A 424 4.09 19.09 11.52
N VAL A 425 2.95 18.73 10.93
CA VAL A 425 2.46 17.34 10.94
C VAL A 425 3.45 16.43 10.22
N TYR A 426 3.96 16.86 9.06
CA TYR A 426 4.95 16.13 8.28
C TYR A 426 6.27 15.90 9.05
N GLU A 427 6.82 16.95 9.65
CA GLU A 427 8.07 16.88 10.39
C GLU A 427 7.96 16.04 11.67
N GLU A 428 6.85 16.19 12.42
CA GLU A 428 6.57 15.37 13.61
C GLU A 428 6.40 13.89 13.27
N MET A 429 5.72 13.58 12.16
CA MET A 429 5.60 12.22 11.66
C MET A 429 6.99 11.65 11.33
N ILE A 430 7.80 12.37 10.54
CA ILE A 430 9.14 11.91 10.15
C ILE A 430 10.01 11.69 11.37
N ALA A 431 10.06 12.67 12.28
CA ALA A 431 10.85 12.56 13.49
C ALA A 431 10.44 11.32 14.29
N TYR A 432 9.14 11.08 14.46
CA TYR A 432 8.63 9.93 15.21
C TYR A 432 8.85 8.59 14.50
N ALA A 433 8.68 8.56 13.17
CA ALA A 433 8.92 7.39 12.34
C ALA A 433 10.38 6.93 12.37
N LEU A 434 11.34 7.84 12.65
CA LEU A 434 12.77 7.53 12.70
C LEU A 434 13.31 7.23 14.10
N ILE A 435 12.51 7.42 15.16
CA ILE A 435 12.86 6.97 16.51
C ILE A 435 12.93 5.44 16.48
N LYS A 436 14.09 4.88 16.85
CA LYS A 436 14.28 3.43 16.96
C LYS A 436 13.58 2.84 18.17
#